data_AF-A0A8J3KWG5-F1
#
_entry.id   AF-A0A8J3KWG5-F1
#
_cell.length_a   1.000
_cell.length_b   1.000
_cell.length_c   1.000
_cell.angle_alpha   90.00
_cell.angle_beta   90.00
_cell.angle_gamma   90.00
#
_symmetry.space_group_name_H-M   'P 1'
#
loop_
_entity.id
_entity.type
_entity.pdbx_description
1 polymer ?
#
loop_
_entity_poly.entity_id
_entity_poly.type
_entity_poly.pdbx_seq_one_letter_code
_entity_poly.pdbx_strand_id
1 'polypeptide(L)'
;MFPQATEIVATILVDMIEPELAASLLGQRFHGCCDCTPGCRFVLTAPAGSSGPQMLWLEAAGDVVGEVSLDPTGTFVTNLDISDCAAVAIPPDWLSVTVPRPRISVSLIDDRRGLR
;
A
#
# COMPACT_ATOMS: atom_id res chain seq x y z
N MET A 1 9.16 -7.71 -1.96
CA MET A 1 8.33 -8.61 -1.14
C MET A 1 6.85 -8.20 -1.18
N PHE A 2 6.35 -7.68 -2.33
CA PHE A 2 4.92 -7.45 -2.55
C PHE A 2 4.10 -8.70 -2.96
N PRO A 3 4.64 -9.73 -3.63
CA PRO A 3 3.81 -10.80 -4.20
C PRO A 3 2.87 -11.48 -3.20
N GLN A 4 3.34 -11.75 -1.98
CA GLN A 4 2.54 -12.42 -0.95
C GLN A 4 1.35 -11.58 -0.49
N ALA A 5 1.53 -10.26 -0.30
CA ALA A 5 0.42 -9.38 0.05
C ALA A 5 -0.57 -9.25 -1.11
N THR A 6 -0.08 -9.18 -2.35
CA THR A 6 -0.93 -9.16 -3.56
C THR A 6 -1.77 -10.43 -3.68
N GLU A 7 -1.17 -11.60 -3.48
CA GLU A 7 -1.86 -12.90 -3.54
C GLU A 7 -2.94 -13.02 -2.46
N ILE A 8 -2.67 -12.52 -1.26
CA ILE A 8 -3.64 -12.52 -0.16
C ILE A 8 -4.80 -11.57 -0.47
N VAL A 9 -4.52 -10.35 -0.93
CA VAL A 9 -5.59 -9.41 -1.34
C VAL A 9 -6.40 -9.98 -2.51
N ALA A 10 -5.75 -10.59 -3.50
CA ALA A 10 -6.44 -11.26 -4.60
C ALA A 10 -7.34 -12.41 -4.11
N THR A 11 -6.89 -13.18 -3.12
CA THR A 11 -7.71 -14.23 -2.49
C THR A 11 -8.94 -13.65 -1.81
N ILE A 12 -8.77 -12.58 -1.03
CA ILE A 12 -9.87 -11.88 -0.36
C ILE A 12 -10.89 -11.36 -1.39
N LEU A 13 -10.41 -10.75 -2.49
CA LEU A 13 -11.28 -10.28 -3.56
C LEU A 13 -12.08 -11.42 -4.21
N VAL A 14 -11.48 -12.60 -4.43
CA VAL A 14 -12.21 -13.78 -4.92
C VAL A 14 -13.31 -14.22 -3.94
N ASP A 15 -12.99 -14.27 -2.64
CA ASP A 15 -13.97 -14.63 -1.59
C ASP A 15 -15.12 -13.63 -1.49
N MET A 16 -14.84 -12.36 -1.81
CA MET A 16 -15.82 -11.27 -1.92
C MET A 16 -16.61 -11.25 -3.24
N ILE A 17 -16.44 -12.25 -4.11
CA ILE A 17 -17.10 -12.35 -5.42
C ILE A 17 -16.61 -11.28 -6.42
N GLU A 18 -15.33 -10.89 -6.32
CA GLU A 18 -14.65 -9.96 -7.23
C GLU A 18 -13.49 -10.64 -8.01
N PRO A 19 -13.73 -11.74 -8.75
CA PRO A 19 -12.67 -12.53 -9.38
C PRO A 19 -11.96 -11.80 -10.54
N GLU A 20 -12.65 -10.95 -11.31
CA GLU A 20 -11.99 -10.17 -12.37
C GLU A 20 -11.04 -9.13 -11.79
N LEU A 21 -11.42 -8.48 -10.69
CA LEU A 21 -10.59 -7.51 -10.00
C LEU A 21 -9.36 -8.18 -9.35
N ALA A 22 -9.54 -9.37 -8.78
CA ALA A 22 -8.43 -10.18 -8.27
C ALA A 22 -7.41 -10.52 -9.37
N ALA A 23 -7.89 -10.97 -10.53
CA ALA A 23 -7.04 -11.28 -11.68
C ALA A 23 -6.32 -10.04 -12.22
N SER A 24 -7.02 -8.90 -12.25
CA SER A 24 -6.46 -7.60 -12.62
C SER A 24 -5.32 -7.22 -11.68
N LEU A 25 -5.54 -7.23 -10.37
CA LEU A 25 -4.55 -6.89 -9.35
C LEU A 25 -3.27 -7.72 -9.45
N LEU A 26 -3.38 -9.03 -9.69
CA LEU A 26 -2.21 -9.91 -9.89
C LEU A 26 -1.34 -9.53 -11.10
N GLY A 27 -1.93 -8.86 -12.10
CA GLY A 27 -1.22 -8.35 -13.27
C GLY A 27 -0.66 -6.92 -13.11
N GLN A 28 -0.99 -6.22 -12.04
CA GLN A 28 -0.63 -4.81 -11.85
C GLN A 28 0.78 -4.61 -11.29
N ARG A 29 1.39 -3.48 -11.66
CA ARG A 29 2.70 -3.07 -11.14
C ARG A 29 2.53 -2.20 -9.91
N PHE A 30 3.45 -2.36 -8.97
CA PHE A 30 3.53 -1.50 -7.79
C PHE A 30 4.37 -0.24 -8.08
N HIS A 31 3.87 0.89 -7.62
CA HIS A 31 4.50 2.22 -7.75
C HIS A 31 5.13 2.72 -6.45
N GLY A 32 5.10 1.92 -5.38
CA GLY A 32 5.62 2.26 -4.05
C GLY A 32 4.50 2.59 -3.05
N CYS A 33 4.86 3.22 -1.94
CA CYS A 33 3.89 3.71 -0.96
C CYS A 33 3.49 5.15 -1.29
N CYS A 34 2.24 5.48 -0.99
CA CYS A 34 1.74 6.84 -1.06
C CYS A 34 2.47 7.73 -0.04
N ASP A 35 2.75 8.97 -0.43
CA ASP A 35 3.48 9.96 0.37
C ASP A 35 2.67 11.23 0.63
N CYS A 36 1.34 11.19 0.39
CA CYS A 36 0.44 12.34 0.59
C CYS A 36 0.50 12.89 2.02
N THR A 37 0.78 12.03 3.00
CA THR A 37 1.05 12.39 4.39
C THR A 37 2.12 11.49 4.99
N PRO A 38 2.90 11.96 5.98
CA PRO A 38 3.84 11.12 6.70
C PRO A 38 3.16 9.88 7.29
N GLY A 39 3.68 8.69 6.98
CA GLY A 39 3.15 7.43 7.48
C GLY A 39 1.91 6.90 6.75
N CYS A 40 1.56 7.46 5.58
CA CYS A 40 0.52 6.89 4.73
C CYS A 40 0.85 5.43 4.40
N ARG A 41 -0.13 4.54 4.60
CA ARG A 41 0.04 3.09 4.49
C ARG A 41 -0.33 2.52 3.13
N PHE A 42 -1.00 3.33 2.31
CA PHE A 42 -1.46 2.89 1.00
C PHE A 42 -0.29 2.55 0.08
N VAL A 43 -0.37 1.38 -0.50
CA VAL A 43 0.49 0.93 -1.59
C VAL A 43 -0.18 1.28 -2.91
N LEU A 44 0.59 1.87 -3.82
CA LEU A 44 0.11 2.35 -5.10
C LEU A 44 0.28 1.28 -6.17
N THR A 45 -0.78 1.00 -6.92
CA THR A 45 -0.81 0.15 -8.13
C THR A 45 -1.08 0.97 -9.40
N ALA A 46 -1.16 2.29 -9.25
CA ALA A 46 -1.20 3.32 -10.28
C ALA A 46 -0.28 4.50 -9.86
N PRO A 47 0.05 5.46 -10.75
CA PRO A 47 0.85 6.63 -10.38
C PRO A 47 0.26 7.43 -9.21
N ALA A 48 1.11 8.11 -8.43
CA ALA A 48 0.67 8.98 -7.34
C ALA A 48 -0.38 10.00 -7.81
N GLY A 49 -1.39 10.25 -6.97
CA GLY A 49 -2.54 11.10 -7.33
C GLY A 49 -3.61 10.43 -8.18
N SER A 50 -3.44 9.15 -8.56
CA SER A 50 -4.40 8.39 -9.35
C SER A 50 -5.44 7.63 -8.51
N SER A 51 -5.59 7.97 -7.23
CA SER A 51 -6.61 7.35 -6.37
C SER A 51 -7.97 7.54 -7.01
N GLY A 52 -8.63 6.42 -7.33
CA GLY A 52 -9.93 6.51 -7.96
C GLY A 52 -11.06 6.82 -6.98
N PRO A 53 -12.25 7.16 -7.51
CA PRO A 53 -13.37 7.66 -6.71
C PRO A 53 -14.16 6.57 -5.99
N GLN A 54 -13.90 5.31 -6.32
CA GLN A 54 -14.58 4.14 -5.77
C GLN A 54 -13.68 3.46 -4.75
N MET A 55 -14.27 3.01 -3.65
CA MET A 55 -13.56 2.29 -2.59
C MET A 55 -14.33 1.01 -2.26
N LEU A 56 -13.58 -0.07 -2.07
CA LEU A 56 -14.07 -1.37 -1.63
C LEU A 56 -13.35 -1.75 -0.33
N TRP A 57 -14.12 -2.03 0.71
CA TRP A 57 -13.60 -2.58 1.96
C TRP A 57 -13.21 -4.04 1.76
N LEU A 58 -11.99 -4.41 2.15
CA LEU A 58 -11.56 -5.80 2.14
C LEU A 58 -12.10 -6.48 3.39
N GLU A 59 -12.81 -7.60 3.22
CA GLU A 59 -13.41 -8.36 4.32
C GLU A 59 -12.87 -9.79 4.35
N ALA A 60 -12.39 -10.23 5.52
CA ALA A 60 -11.96 -11.60 5.74
C ALA A 60 -12.62 -12.14 7.02
N ALA A 61 -13.20 -13.34 6.94
CA ALA A 61 -13.95 -13.96 8.04
C ALA A 61 -15.06 -13.08 8.65
N GLY A 62 -15.60 -12.12 7.88
CA GLY A 62 -16.66 -11.21 8.30
C GLY A 62 -16.17 -9.91 8.96
N ASP A 63 -14.86 -9.72 9.09
CA ASP A 63 -14.25 -8.49 9.61
C ASP A 63 -13.59 -7.68 8.49
N VAL A 64 -13.61 -6.35 8.62
CA VAL A 64 -12.89 -5.45 7.71
C VAL A 64 -11.39 -5.50 8.03
N VAL A 65 -10.58 -5.92 7.06
CA VAL A 65 -9.13 -6.11 7.21
C VAL A 65 -8.29 -5.11 6.41
N GLY A 66 -8.92 -4.32 5.54
CA GLY A 66 -8.25 -3.32 4.73
C GLY A 66 -9.18 -2.67 3.72
N GLU A 67 -8.60 -2.03 2.70
CA GLU A 67 -9.34 -1.37 1.64
C GLU A 67 -8.56 -1.31 0.33
N VAL A 68 -9.30 -1.21 -0.77
CA VAL A 68 -8.77 -0.89 -2.10
C VAL A 68 -9.53 0.28 -2.70
N SER A 69 -8.82 1.19 -3.36
CA SER A 69 -9.46 2.19 -4.24
C SER A 69 -9.46 1.69 -5.67
N LEU A 70 -10.58 1.84 -6.38
CA LEU A 70 -10.72 1.41 -7.77
C LEU A 70 -10.72 2.61 -8.71
N ASP A 71 -10.22 2.40 -9.91
CA ASP A 71 -10.32 3.37 -10.99
C ASP A 71 -11.80 3.70 -11.33
N PRO A 72 -12.08 4.75 -12.12
CA PRO A 72 -13.47 5.11 -12.46
C PRO A 72 -14.26 4.00 -13.16
N THR A 73 -13.58 3.02 -13.78
CA THR A 73 -14.23 1.86 -14.42
C THR A 73 -14.50 0.70 -13.46
N GLY A 74 -13.93 0.73 -12.24
CA GLY A 74 -14.03 -0.36 -11.28
C GLY A 74 -13.22 -1.61 -11.66
N THR A 75 -12.35 -1.51 -12.67
CA THR A 75 -11.63 -2.67 -13.25
C THR A 75 -10.20 -2.81 -12.70
N PHE A 76 -9.64 -1.71 -12.17
CA PHE A 76 -8.27 -1.69 -11.67
C PHE A 76 -8.20 -1.16 -10.26
N VAL A 77 -7.40 -1.82 -9.42
CA VAL A 77 -7.00 -1.27 -8.12
C VAL A 77 -6.03 -0.13 -8.37
N THR A 78 -6.22 1.03 -7.76
CA THR A 78 -5.31 2.19 -7.90
C THR A 78 -4.40 2.34 -6.68
N ASN A 79 -4.89 1.94 -5.52
CA ASN A 79 -4.13 1.79 -4.29
C ASN A 79 -4.83 0.81 -3.34
N LEU A 80 -4.09 0.34 -2.34
CA LEU A 80 -4.59 -0.58 -1.32
C LEU A 80 -3.89 -0.40 0.04
N ASP A 81 -4.59 -0.66 1.13
CA ASP A 81 -4.02 -0.84 2.48
C ASP A 81 -4.61 -2.09 3.13
N ILE A 82 -3.83 -2.69 4.03
CA ILE A 82 -4.23 -3.81 4.88
C ILE A 82 -4.05 -3.34 6.31
N SER A 83 -5.15 -2.95 6.95
CA SER A 83 -5.16 -2.38 8.30
C SER A 83 -4.98 -3.44 9.37
N ASP A 84 -5.53 -4.65 9.17
CA ASP A 84 -5.36 -5.79 10.07
C ASP A 84 -4.55 -6.91 9.39
N CYS A 85 -3.23 -6.76 9.41
CA CYS A 85 -2.34 -7.76 8.81
C CYS A 85 -2.37 -9.10 9.56
N ALA A 86 -2.69 -9.11 10.85
CA ALA A 86 -2.71 -10.33 11.66
C ALA A 86 -3.88 -11.23 11.27
N ALA A 87 -5.06 -10.63 10.99
CA ALA A 87 -6.25 -11.34 10.52
C ALA A 87 -6.01 -12.10 9.20
N VAL A 88 -5.09 -11.60 8.36
CA VAL A 88 -4.78 -12.18 7.03
C VAL A 88 -3.38 -12.78 6.93
N ALA A 89 -2.73 -13.02 8.08
CA ALA A 89 -1.39 -13.62 8.18
C ALA A 89 -0.30 -12.92 7.34
N ILE A 90 -0.42 -11.60 7.14
CA ILE A 90 0.60 -10.76 6.52
C ILE A 90 1.53 -10.19 7.61
N PRO A 91 2.86 -10.22 7.42
CA PRO A 91 3.79 -9.55 8.33
C PRO A 91 3.48 -8.05 8.43
N PRO A 92 3.40 -7.45 9.62
CA PRO A 92 3.06 -6.02 9.77
C PRO A 92 4.09 -5.08 9.14
N ASP A 93 5.30 -5.57 8.87
CA ASP A 93 6.38 -4.88 8.18
C ASP A 93 6.37 -5.07 6.66
N TRP A 94 5.29 -5.61 6.08
CA TRP A 94 5.12 -5.76 4.62
C TRP A 94 5.34 -4.45 3.84
N LEU A 95 5.09 -3.30 4.48
CA LEU A 95 5.36 -1.94 3.98
C LEU A 95 6.81 -1.45 4.17
N SER A 96 7.59 -2.08 5.05
CA SER A 96 8.99 -1.68 5.32
C SER A 96 9.97 -2.29 4.33
N VAL A 97 9.56 -3.33 3.61
CA VAL A 97 10.37 -4.01 2.59
C VAL A 97 10.33 -3.27 1.24
N THR A 98 9.63 -2.13 1.17
CA THR A 98 9.15 -1.55 -0.09
C THR A 98 9.51 -0.09 -0.31
N VAL A 99 10.11 0.58 0.68
CA VAL A 99 10.67 1.93 0.50
C VAL A 99 12.03 2.00 1.19
N PRO A 100 13.15 2.23 0.48
CA PRO A 100 14.36 2.65 1.15
C PRO A 100 14.05 3.97 1.86
N ARG A 101 13.97 3.97 3.19
CA ARG A 101 13.97 5.24 3.94
C ARG A 101 15.18 6.04 3.48
N PRO A 102 15.03 7.28 2.98
CA PRO A 102 16.20 8.13 2.84
C PRO A 102 16.82 8.26 4.23
N ARG A 103 18.05 7.76 4.40
CA ARG A 103 18.86 8.08 5.58
C ARG A 103 19.12 9.58 5.50
N ILE A 104 18.30 10.37 6.18
CA ILE A 104 18.67 11.75 6.49
C ILE A 104 19.77 11.66 7.54
N SER A 105 21.01 11.57 7.08
CA SER A 105 22.18 11.81 7.91
C SER A 105 22.25 13.33 8.13
N VAL A 106 21.66 13.83 9.21
CA VAL A 106 21.94 15.20 9.65
C VAL A 106 23.35 15.20 10.21
N SER A 107 24.33 15.51 9.37
CA SER A 107 25.63 15.93 9.85
C SER A 107 25.46 17.32 10.45
N LEU A 108 25.40 17.39 11.79
CA LEU A 108 25.56 18.65 12.51
C LEU A 108 26.94 19.21 12.15
N ILE A 109 26.97 20.22 11.27
CA ILE A 109 28.16 21.06 11.11
C ILE A 109 28.21 21.95 12.35
N ASP A 110 29.09 21.62 13.28
CA ASP A 110 29.47 22.50 14.39
C ASP A 110 30.34 23.62 13.80
N ASP A 111 29.70 24.72 13.41
CA ASP A 111 30.41 25.93 12.97
C ASP A 111 30.86 26.74 14.18
N ARG A 112 31.88 26.22 14.87
CA ARG A 112 32.73 27.00 15.77
C ARG A 112 33.98 27.46 15.03
N ARG A 113 33.80 28.32 14.02
CA ARG A 113 34.89 29.16 13.51
C ARG A 113 34.70 30.62 13.90
N GLY A 114 35.47 31.01 14.92
CA GLY A 114 36.18 32.28 14.91
C GLY A 114 35.38 33.54 15.23
N LEU A 115 35.03 33.71 16.51
CA LEU A 115 35.00 35.04 17.12
C LEU A 115 36.02 35.06 18.26
N ARG A 116 37.25 35.44 17.92
CA ARG A 116 38.23 36.16 18.75
C ARG A 116 39.46 36.50 17.92
#